data_AF-A0A971HMR3-F1
#
_entry.id   AF-A0A971HMR3-F1
#
_cell.length_a   1.000
_cell.length_b   1.000
_cell.length_c   1.000
_cell.angle_alpha   90.00
_cell.angle_beta   90.00
_cell.angle_gamma   90.00
#
_symmetry.space_group_name_H-M   'P 1'
#
loop_
_entity.id
_entity.type
_entity.pdbx_description
1 polymer ?
#
loop_
_entity_poly.entity_id
_entity_poly.type
_entity_poly.pdbx_seq_one_letter_code
_entity_poly.pdbx_strand_id
1 'polypeptide(L)'
;MAKTKQLVIGGLLTAFAIMIPLAFAGWLQIYIPPFSATLGTHVPSMLAMFISPGIAAIVGVGSTLGFLITLGPIVAARAFIHIIWAVTGAYLWRKGYSPWQVILAVAPIHGLGEALVVLPFGFDLTTAVVSVGIGTILHHLLDGVIAVSLYSALSKAGVKFVIDRR
;
A
#
# COMPACT_ATOMS: atom_id res chain seq x y z
N MET A 1 -26.18 6.87 2.83
CA MET A 1 -25.49 6.31 4.03
C MET A 1 -24.21 5.54 3.68
N ALA A 2 -24.22 4.68 2.65
CA ALA A 2 -23.07 3.87 2.26
C ALA A 2 -21.80 4.67 1.90
N LYS A 3 -21.97 5.71 1.08
CA LYS A 3 -20.89 6.56 0.58
C LYS A 3 -20.19 7.37 1.69
N THR A 4 -20.97 7.89 2.65
CA THR A 4 -20.41 8.64 3.80
C THR A 4 -19.51 7.78 4.66
N LYS A 5 -19.93 6.54 4.98
CA LYS A 5 -19.09 5.61 5.75
C LYS A 5 -17.77 5.29 5.03
N GLN A 6 -17.82 5.05 3.72
CA GLN A 6 -16.62 4.80 2.92
C GLN A 6 -15.67 6.00 2.91
N LEU A 7 -16.20 7.23 2.82
CA LEU A 7 -15.40 8.45 2.89
C LEU A 7 -14.75 8.63 4.27
N VAL A 8 -15.47 8.36 5.36
CA VAL A 8 -14.91 8.45 6.73
C VAL A 8 -13.80 7.43 6.93
N ILE A 9 -14.03 6.16 6.58
CA ILE A 9 -13.00 5.12 6.69
C ILE A 9 -11.82 5.44 5.76
N GLY A 10 -12.09 5.89 4.54
CA GLY A 10 -11.06 6.30 3.59
C GLY A 10 -10.22 7.46 4.11
N GLY A 11 -10.83 8.46 4.76
CA GLY A 11 -10.14 9.56 5.41
C GLY A 11 -9.23 9.08 6.54
N LEU A 12 -9.73 8.17 7.40
CA LEU A 12 -8.93 7.56 8.47
C LEU A 12 -7.74 6.78 7.90
N LEU A 13 -7.95 5.94 6.89
CA LEU A 13 -6.89 5.18 6.24
C LEU A 13 -5.88 6.10 5.55
N THR A 14 -6.33 7.21 4.95
CA THR A 14 -5.44 8.22 4.35
C THR A 14 -4.59 8.90 5.43
N ALA A 15 -5.18 9.24 6.57
CA ALA A 15 -4.44 9.79 7.70
C ALA A 15 -3.39 8.80 8.22
N PHE A 16 -3.73 7.51 8.35
CA PHE A 16 -2.76 6.47 8.69
C PHE A 16 -1.66 6.31 7.63
N ALA A 17 -2.00 6.35 6.34
CA ALA A 17 -1.03 6.25 5.25
C ALA A 17 0.01 7.38 5.27
N ILE A 18 -0.38 8.58 5.70
CA ILE A 18 0.52 9.70 5.92
C ILE A 18 1.30 9.52 7.23
N MET A 19 0.60 9.19 8.33
CA MET A 19 1.15 9.18 9.68
C MET A 19 2.14 8.03 9.94
N ILE A 20 1.90 6.83 9.41
CA ILE A 20 2.77 5.67 9.67
C ILE A 20 4.22 5.95 9.27
N PRO A 21 4.56 6.37 8.03
CA PRO A 21 5.96 6.65 7.69
C PRO A 21 6.57 7.76 8.56
N LEU A 22 5.79 8.72 9.05
CA LEU A 22 6.24 9.78 9.98
C LEU A 22 6.53 9.22 11.37
N ALA A 23 5.60 8.46 11.93
CA ALA A 23 5.67 7.95 13.30
C ALA A 23 6.65 6.77 13.43
N PHE A 24 6.84 6.00 12.36
CA PHE A 24 7.65 4.78 12.36
C PHE A 24 9.05 4.99 11.80
N ALA A 25 9.34 6.19 11.27
CA ALA A 25 10.67 6.57 10.80
C ALA A 25 11.74 6.29 11.87
N GLY A 26 12.84 5.68 11.46
CA GLY A 26 14.01 5.43 12.31
C GLY A 26 13.92 4.27 13.32
N TRP A 27 12.76 3.65 13.57
CA TRP A 27 12.66 2.54 14.54
C TRP A 27 11.93 1.29 14.05
N LEU A 28 10.88 1.44 13.23
CA LEU A 28 10.25 0.33 12.47
C LEU A 28 10.54 0.46 10.98
N GLN A 29 11.67 1.09 10.65
CA GLN A 29 12.05 1.42 9.29
C GLN A 29 13.44 0.87 8.99
N ILE A 30 13.53 0.14 7.87
CA ILE A 30 14.78 -0.20 7.21
C ILE A 30 14.97 0.80 6.07
N TYR A 31 16.10 1.52 6.07
CA TYR A 31 16.41 2.50 5.03
C TYR A 31 17.82 2.28 4.50
N ILE A 32 17.90 1.76 3.27
CA ILE A 32 19.14 1.51 2.52
C ILE A 32 18.89 2.04 1.10
N PRO A 33 19.17 3.32 0.82
CA PRO A 33 18.76 3.96 -0.42
C PRO A 33 19.16 3.17 -1.68
N PRO A 34 18.28 3.05 -2.69
CA PRO A 34 16.93 3.63 -2.78
C PRO A 34 15.84 2.77 -2.12
N PHE A 35 16.20 1.65 -1.51
CA PHE A 35 15.28 0.77 -0.79
C PHE A 35 14.89 1.36 0.57
N SER A 36 13.60 1.24 0.89
CA SER A 36 13.03 1.63 2.16
C SER A 36 11.86 0.72 2.47
N ALA A 37 11.79 0.22 3.70
CA ALA A 37 10.67 -0.56 4.20
C ALA A 37 10.33 -0.09 5.61
N THR A 38 9.17 0.53 5.78
CA THR A 38 8.61 0.89 7.08
C THR A 38 7.46 -0.04 7.38
N LEU A 39 7.52 -0.78 8.49
CA LEU A 39 6.51 -1.79 8.83
C LEU A 39 5.11 -1.18 8.87
N GLY A 40 4.15 -1.81 8.19
CA GLY A 40 2.76 -1.40 8.19
C GLY A 40 2.40 -0.28 7.21
N THR A 41 3.35 0.28 6.43
CA THR A 41 3.03 1.41 5.54
C THR A 41 2.07 1.05 4.41
N HIS A 42 2.05 -0.20 3.95
CA HIS A 42 1.10 -0.62 2.93
C HIS A 42 -0.26 -0.99 3.50
N VAL A 43 -0.36 -1.23 4.81
CA VAL A 43 -1.59 -1.74 5.46
C VAL A 43 -2.79 -0.83 5.19
N PRO A 44 -2.71 0.51 5.30
CA PRO A 44 -3.86 1.36 4.97
C PRO A 44 -4.30 1.23 3.51
N SER A 45 -3.36 1.24 2.56
CA SER A 45 -3.63 1.06 1.13
C SER A 45 -4.21 -0.31 0.81
N MET A 46 -3.72 -1.37 1.49
CA MET A 46 -4.24 -2.72 1.34
C MET A 46 -5.67 -2.86 1.84
N LEU A 47 -5.98 -2.30 3.02
CA LEU A 47 -7.35 -2.27 3.55
C LEU A 47 -8.28 -1.43 2.66
N ALA A 48 -7.77 -0.36 2.06
CA ALA A 48 -8.53 0.50 1.14
C ALA A 48 -8.96 -0.23 -0.14
N MET A 49 -8.19 -1.23 -0.61
CA MET A 49 -8.59 -2.09 -1.73
C MET A 49 -9.94 -2.76 -1.47
N PHE A 50 -10.20 -3.12 -0.20
CA PHE A 50 -11.43 -3.78 0.21
C PHE A 50 -12.61 -2.81 0.42
N ILE A 51 -12.48 -1.54 0.04
CA ILE A 51 -13.55 -0.53 0.16
C ILE A 51 -14.06 -0.14 -1.23
N SER A 52 -13.21 0.51 -2.04
CA SER A 52 -13.52 0.88 -3.43
C SER A 52 -12.26 1.38 -4.18
N PRO A 53 -12.24 1.35 -5.52
CA PRO A 53 -11.13 1.90 -6.30
C PRO A 53 -10.81 3.37 -5.98
N GLY A 54 -11.83 4.22 -5.78
CA GLY A 54 -11.60 5.63 -5.44
C GLY A 54 -10.96 5.83 -4.07
N ILE A 55 -11.35 5.03 -3.07
CA ILE A 55 -10.71 5.06 -1.75
C ILE A 55 -9.30 4.46 -1.79
N ALA A 56 -9.09 3.38 -2.56
CA ALA A 56 -7.75 2.84 -2.77
C ALA A 56 -6.80 3.87 -3.40
N ALA A 57 -7.28 4.64 -4.38
CA ALA A 57 -6.51 5.70 -5.02
C ALA A 57 -6.13 6.82 -4.02
N ILE A 58 -7.10 7.34 -3.25
CA ILE A 58 -6.83 8.47 -2.34
C ILE A 58 -5.89 8.08 -1.19
N VAL A 59 -6.00 6.84 -0.68
CA VAL A 59 -5.09 6.33 0.34
C VAL A 59 -3.70 6.10 -0.25
N GLY A 60 -3.60 5.63 -1.49
CA GLY A 60 -2.34 5.57 -2.24
C GLY A 60 -1.66 6.93 -2.37
N VAL A 61 -2.42 7.99 -2.72
CA VAL A 61 -1.92 9.37 -2.73
C VAL A 61 -1.44 9.81 -1.36
N GLY A 62 -2.20 9.51 -0.29
CA GLY A 62 -1.79 9.78 1.08
C GLY A 62 -0.46 9.10 1.43
N SER A 63 -0.27 7.85 1.02
CA SER A 63 0.99 7.14 1.20
C SER A 63 2.15 7.82 0.46
N THR A 64 1.95 8.22 -0.79
CA THR A 64 2.94 8.99 -1.57
C THR A 64 3.33 10.29 -0.86
N LEU A 65 2.35 11.03 -0.32
CA LEU A 65 2.61 12.26 0.43
C LEU A 65 3.38 12.00 1.73
N GLY A 66 3.03 10.95 2.48
CA GLY A 66 3.75 10.56 3.69
C GLY A 66 5.23 10.26 3.43
N PHE A 67 5.53 9.55 2.33
CA PHE A 67 6.90 9.27 1.92
C PHE A 67 7.64 10.49 1.37
N LEU A 68 6.95 11.40 0.68
CA LEU A 68 7.54 12.66 0.23
C LEU A 68 8.04 13.51 1.40
N ILE A 69 7.24 13.59 2.47
CA ILE A 69 7.58 14.36 3.68
C ILE A 69 8.76 13.72 4.44
N THR A 70 8.86 12.38 4.43
CA THR A 70 9.79 11.65 5.31
C THR A 70 11.12 11.25 4.64
N LEU A 71 11.08 10.77 3.40
CA LEU A 71 12.23 10.18 2.71
C LEU A 71 12.57 10.85 1.37
N GLY A 72 11.83 11.90 0.99
CA GLY A 72 12.12 12.73 -0.17
C GLY A 72 11.58 12.17 -1.51
N PRO A 73 11.94 12.83 -2.63
CA PRO A 73 11.22 12.69 -3.89
C PRO A 73 11.40 11.34 -4.59
N ILE A 74 12.56 10.67 -4.45
CA ILE A 74 12.80 9.37 -5.09
C ILE A 74 11.92 8.29 -4.46
N VAL A 75 11.84 8.27 -3.12
CA VAL A 75 10.97 7.33 -2.40
C VAL A 75 9.50 7.69 -2.60
N ALA A 76 9.15 8.97 -2.68
CA ALA A 76 7.80 9.39 -3.07
C ALA A 76 7.41 8.90 -4.47
N ALA A 77 8.31 9.02 -5.46
CA ALA A 77 8.07 8.52 -6.80
C ALA A 77 7.81 7.00 -6.81
N ARG A 78 8.55 6.23 -6.00
CA ARG A 78 8.28 4.80 -5.79
C ARG A 78 6.90 4.58 -5.17
N ALA A 79 6.60 5.29 -4.08
CA ALA A 79 5.33 5.20 -3.37
C ALA A 79 4.12 5.62 -4.24
N PHE A 80 4.32 6.32 -5.36
CA PHE A 80 3.25 6.58 -6.33
C PHE A 80 2.70 5.27 -6.94
N ILE A 81 3.52 4.22 -7.04
CA ILE A 81 3.10 2.88 -7.47
C ILE A 81 2.04 2.30 -6.54
N HIS A 82 1.94 2.76 -5.29
CA HIS A 82 0.87 2.37 -4.36
C HIS A 82 -0.52 2.64 -4.90
N ILE A 83 -0.70 3.73 -5.65
CA ILE A 83 -1.98 4.06 -6.29
C ILE A 83 -2.33 2.97 -7.32
N ILE A 84 -1.38 2.58 -8.15
CA ILE A 84 -1.58 1.64 -9.25
C ILE A 84 -1.97 0.26 -8.71
N TRP A 85 -1.17 -0.28 -7.77
CA TRP A 85 -1.44 -1.61 -7.25
C TRP A 85 -2.68 -1.64 -6.34
N ALA A 86 -2.95 -0.58 -5.57
CA ALA A 86 -4.14 -0.53 -4.70
C ALA A 86 -5.43 -0.44 -5.53
N VAL A 87 -5.46 0.37 -6.58
CA VAL A 87 -6.61 0.44 -7.49
C VAL A 87 -6.81 -0.89 -8.21
N THR A 88 -5.73 -1.51 -8.70
CA THR A 88 -5.81 -2.83 -9.34
C THR A 88 -6.37 -3.88 -8.39
N GLY A 89 -5.87 -3.93 -7.15
CA GLY A 89 -6.37 -4.84 -6.14
C GLY A 89 -7.83 -4.59 -5.74
N ALA A 90 -8.27 -3.33 -5.74
CA ALA A 90 -9.67 -2.98 -5.51
C ALA A 90 -10.60 -3.54 -6.61
N TYR A 91 -10.14 -3.57 -7.87
CA TYR A 91 -10.89 -4.22 -8.96
C TYR A 91 -10.87 -5.74 -8.85
N LEU A 92 -9.75 -6.36 -8.49
CA LEU A 92 -9.67 -7.81 -8.26
C LEU A 92 -10.60 -8.24 -7.12
N TRP A 93 -10.64 -7.47 -6.03
CA TRP A 93 -11.54 -7.69 -4.92
C TRP A 93 -13.01 -7.70 -5.34
N ARG A 94 -13.43 -6.74 -6.18
CA ARG A 94 -14.79 -6.68 -6.74
C ARG A 94 -15.12 -7.85 -7.65
N LYS A 95 -14.11 -8.41 -8.33
CA LYS A 95 -14.25 -9.66 -9.10
C LYS A 95 -14.39 -10.92 -8.23
N GLY A 96 -14.39 -10.79 -6.89
CA GLY A 96 -14.66 -11.89 -5.97
C GLY A 96 -13.41 -12.63 -5.45
N TYR A 97 -12.21 -12.12 -5.76
CA TYR A 97 -10.96 -12.68 -5.23
C TYR A 97 -10.95 -12.59 -3.70
N SER A 98 -10.38 -13.59 -3.03
CA SER A 98 -10.19 -13.57 -1.58
C SER A 98 -9.12 -12.53 -1.17
N PRO A 99 -9.08 -12.07 0.10
CA PRO A 99 -8.11 -11.06 0.52
C PRO A 99 -6.67 -11.45 0.18
N TRP A 100 -6.30 -12.71 0.41
CA TRP A 100 -4.96 -13.22 0.08
C TRP A 100 -4.69 -13.29 -1.41
N GLN A 101 -5.68 -13.68 -2.22
CA GLN A 101 -5.51 -13.68 -3.67
C GLN A 101 -5.27 -12.26 -4.21
N VAL A 102 -5.93 -11.25 -3.64
CA VAL A 102 -5.69 -9.84 -4.02
C VAL A 102 -4.27 -9.42 -3.64
N ILE A 103 -3.82 -9.64 -2.40
CA ILE A 103 -2.48 -9.28 -1.93
C ILE A 103 -1.40 -9.94 -2.81
N LEU A 104 -1.52 -11.25 -3.07
CA LEU A 104 -0.55 -11.97 -3.88
C LEU A 104 -0.54 -11.50 -5.35
N ALA A 105 -1.70 -11.19 -5.92
CA ALA A 105 -1.80 -10.76 -7.31
C ALA A 105 -1.20 -9.37 -7.57
N VAL A 106 -1.22 -8.47 -6.57
CA VAL A 106 -0.70 -7.10 -6.73
C VAL A 106 0.76 -6.96 -6.32
N ALA A 107 1.34 -7.93 -5.60
CA ALA A 107 2.74 -7.90 -5.17
C ALA A 107 3.74 -7.77 -6.34
N PRO A 108 3.57 -8.47 -7.49
CA PRO A 108 4.45 -8.27 -8.66
C PRO A 108 4.35 -6.85 -9.25
N ILE A 109 3.14 -6.29 -9.30
CA ILE A 109 2.91 -4.91 -9.78
C ILE A 109 3.65 -3.92 -8.90
N HIS A 110 3.61 -4.15 -7.59
CA HIS A 110 4.29 -3.33 -6.61
C HIS A 110 5.82 -3.38 -6.76
N GLY A 111 6.42 -4.57 -6.65
CA GLY A 111 7.88 -4.72 -6.73
C GLY A 111 8.45 -4.29 -8.07
N LEU A 112 7.84 -4.70 -9.19
CA LEU A 112 8.29 -4.30 -10.53
C LEU A 112 8.09 -2.82 -10.77
N GLY A 113 6.96 -2.24 -10.35
CA GLY A 113 6.69 -0.82 -10.53
C GLY A 113 7.73 0.03 -9.81
N GLU A 114 8.05 -0.28 -8.55
CA GLU A 114 9.06 0.46 -7.82
C GLU A 114 10.47 0.28 -8.35
N ALA A 115 10.83 -0.94 -8.80
CA ALA A 115 12.09 -1.22 -9.45
C ALA A 115 12.26 -0.40 -10.74
N LEU A 116 11.21 -0.30 -11.56
CA LEU A 116 11.23 0.52 -12.78
C LEU A 116 11.35 2.00 -12.48
N VAL A 117 10.72 2.49 -11.40
CA VAL A 117 10.78 3.91 -11.02
C VAL A 117 12.19 4.36 -10.66
N VAL A 118 13.04 3.51 -10.09
CA VAL A 118 14.39 3.93 -9.67
C VAL A 118 15.40 4.01 -10.81
N LEU A 119 15.18 3.31 -11.93
CA LEU A 119 16.14 3.28 -13.05
C LEU A 119 16.42 4.66 -13.66
N PRO A 120 15.40 5.52 -13.94
CA PRO A 120 15.64 6.87 -14.47
C PRO A 120 16.41 7.79 -13.52
N PHE A 121 16.51 7.45 -12.23
CA PHE A 121 17.29 8.21 -11.24
C PHE A 121 18.76 7.76 -11.15
N GLY A 122 19.21 6.86 -12.04
CA GLY A 122 20.62 6.46 -12.15
C GLY A 122 21.02 5.24 -11.32
N PHE A 123 20.07 4.55 -10.68
CA PHE A 123 20.35 3.29 -9.99
C PHE A 123 20.50 2.15 -11.01
N ASP A 124 21.48 1.28 -10.78
CA ASP A 124 21.74 0.13 -11.64
C ASP A 124 20.64 -0.95 -11.53
N LEU A 125 20.61 -1.85 -12.50
CA LEU A 125 19.60 -2.91 -12.59
C LEU A 125 19.64 -3.89 -11.40
N THR A 126 20.82 -4.15 -10.85
CA THR A 126 20.97 -5.04 -9.69
C THR A 126 20.32 -4.41 -8.48
N THR A 127 20.62 -3.13 -8.21
CA THR A 127 20.00 -2.36 -7.13
C THR A 127 18.48 -2.25 -7.31
N ALA A 128 18.03 -1.95 -8.53
CA ALA A 128 16.61 -1.82 -8.84
C ALA A 128 15.83 -3.13 -8.64
N VAL A 129 16.34 -4.26 -9.15
CA VAL A 129 15.62 -5.53 -9.10
C VAL A 129 15.79 -6.22 -7.74
N VAL A 130 17.02 -6.31 -7.23
CA VAL A 130 17.34 -7.07 -6.02
C VAL A 130 16.98 -6.27 -4.77
N SER A 131 17.52 -5.07 -4.62
CA SER A 131 17.28 -4.29 -3.40
C SER A 131 15.86 -3.73 -3.36
N VAL A 132 15.42 -3.06 -4.42
CA VAL A 132 14.08 -2.47 -4.46
C VAL A 132 13.03 -3.53 -4.78
N GLY A 133 13.09 -4.17 -5.95
CA GLY A 133 12.02 -5.09 -6.39
C GLY A 133 11.73 -6.24 -5.41
N ILE A 134 12.74 -7.05 -5.10
CA ILE A 134 12.59 -8.19 -4.17
C ILE A 134 12.30 -7.70 -2.74
N GLY A 135 13.04 -6.69 -2.27
CA GLY A 135 12.82 -6.11 -0.94
C GLY A 135 11.38 -5.61 -0.75
N THR A 136 10.83 -4.94 -1.77
CA THR A 136 9.45 -4.46 -1.79
C THR A 136 8.44 -5.59 -1.77
N ILE A 137 8.67 -6.69 -2.50
CA ILE A 137 7.78 -7.85 -2.46
C ILE A 137 7.76 -8.47 -1.06
N LEU A 138 8.93 -8.66 -0.43
CA LEU A 138 9.01 -9.20 0.93
C LEU A 138 8.29 -8.30 1.94
N HIS A 139 8.51 -6.99 1.86
CA HIS A 139 7.84 -6.01 2.70
C HIS A 139 6.32 -5.98 2.47
N HIS A 140 5.89 -6.04 1.21
CA HIS A 140 4.46 -6.13 0.85
C HIS A 140 3.80 -7.38 1.43
N LEU A 141 4.47 -8.53 1.42
CA LEU A 141 3.92 -9.76 1.99
C LEU A 141 3.79 -9.67 3.52
N LEU A 142 4.79 -9.09 4.20
CA LEU A 142 4.75 -8.86 5.63
C LEU A 142 3.58 -7.93 6.02
N ASP A 143 3.45 -6.80 5.34
CA ASP A 143 2.30 -5.91 5.53
C ASP A 143 0.97 -6.58 5.14
N GLY A 144 1.00 -7.47 4.15
CA GLY A 144 -0.15 -8.29 3.73
C GLY A 144 -0.68 -9.18 4.85
N VAL A 145 0.21 -9.81 5.63
CA VAL A 145 -0.17 -10.58 6.84
C VAL A 145 -0.91 -9.69 7.83
N ILE A 146 -0.40 -8.49 8.09
CA ILE A 146 -1.02 -7.53 9.01
C ILE A 146 -2.39 -7.10 8.47
N ALA A 147 -2.46 -6.72 7.19
CA ALA A 147 -3.67 -6.22 6.56
C ALA A 147 -4.79 -7.27 6.53
N VAL A 148 -4.50 -8.52 6.16
CA VAL A 148 -5.51 -9.59 6.13
C VAL A 148 -5.96 -9.97 7.54
N SER A 149 -5.04 -9.97 8.52
CA SER A 149 -5.38 -10.21 9.92
C SER A 149 -6.29 -9.12 10.47
N LEU A 150 -5.98 -7.85 10.23
CA LEU A 150 -6.80 -6.71 10.61
C LEU A 150 -8.16 -6.73 9.92
N TYR A 151 -8.21 -6.98 8.61
CA TYR A 151 -9.47 -7.11 7.87
C TYR A 151 -10.36 -8.20 8.49
N SER A 152 -9.78 -9.35 8.83
CA SER A 152 -10.52 -10.47 9.43
C SER A 152 -11.03 -10.14 10.83
N ALA A 153 -10.20 -9.54 11.69
CA ALA A 153 -10.57 -9.14 13.04
C ALA A 153 -11.68 -8.07 13.02
N LEU A 154 -11.53 -7.05 12.19
CA LEU A 154 -12.51 -5.96 12.04
C LEU A 154 -13.83 -6.46 11.45
N SER A 155 -13.78 -7.39 10.48
CA SER A 155 -14.98 -8.03 9.93
C SER A 155 -15.74 -8.84 10.98
N LYS A 156 -15.02 -9.61 11.82
CA LYS A 156 -15.62 -10.34 12.95
C LYS A 156 -16.24 -9.41 13.99
N ALA A 157 -15.63 -8.24 14.21
CA ALA A 157 -16.16 -7.19 15.08
C ALA A 157 -17.32 -6.38 14.46
N GLY A 158 -17.78 -6.71 13.25
CA GLY A 158 -18.93 -6.07 12.59
C GLY A 158 -18.59 -4.88 11.69
N VAL A 159 -17.31 -4.57 11.46
CA VAL A 159 -16.89 -3.50 10.55
C VAL A 159 -17.08 -3.95 9.09
N LYS A 160 -18.12 -3.41 8.44
CA LYS A 160 -18.36 -3.59 7.00
C LYS A 160 -17.49 -2.64 6.18
N PHE A 161 -16.47 -3.18 5.49
CA PHE A 161 -15.59 -2.46 4.55
C PHE A 161 -16.24 -2.21 3.18
N VAL A 162 -16.95 -3.21 2.66
CA VAL A 162 -17.73 -3.12 1.42
C VAL A 162 -19.21 -3.03 1.75
N ILE A 163 -19.95 -2.20 1.00
CA ILE A 163 -21.41 -2.09 1.12
C ILE A 163 -22.13 -2.76 -0.06
N ASP A 164 -21.45 -2.90 -1.21
CA ASP A 164 -21.84 -3.83 -2.28
C ASP A 164 -20.58 -4.27 -3.04
N ARG A 165 -20.40 -5.58 -3.24
CA ARG A 165 -19.30 -6.14 -4.06
C ARG A 165 -19.66 -6.14 -5.56
N ARG A 166 -20.90 -5.83 -5.90
CA ARG A 166 -21.38 -5.68 -7.28
C ARG A 166 -21.06 -4.30 -7.84
#